data_AF-A0A6A3AYE4-F1
#
_entry.id   AF-A0A6A3AYE4-F1
#
_cell.length_a   1.000
_cell.length_b   1.000
_cell.length_c   1.000
_cell.angle_alpha   90.00
_cell.angle_beta   90.00
_cell.angle_gamma   90.00
#
_symmetry.space_group_name_H-M   'P 1'
#
loop_
_entity.id
_entity.type
_entity.pdbx_description
1 polymer ?
#
loop_
_entity_poly.entity_id
_entity_poly.type
_entity_poly.pdbx_seq_one_letter_code
_entity_poly.pdbx_strand_id
1 'polypeptide(L)'
;MTASWINRAFGRRRTMMFGGSLFSFGALLNGLAINLLMLIISRVLLGFGIGFANQSVPIYLSEIAPFKYRGTLNIILGGAIVPGLIFLFGCLFLSDSTNSLLERNKLEEAKDLLRKIRGIENVDEEFKVLAKASEAAKLVQSPWRDIISRKYRPQLTIAILITLFQQLTGMNVFVFYAPVLFKSMGFGNNASLLSSLITSIVKFCATLVSVATVDKYGRRTLFLSGGLQMFICQFPVRYSRCPKYYGRNQHDLHIRHCSSLHGNALQLKFGLLIFFACCVVGMSTFIYKLWPETKGVPIEEMTIVWKNHPYWGKYVEDGKSFPSHETDAKV
;
A
#
# COMPACT_ATOMS: atom_id res chain seq x y z
N MET A 1 15.04 -0.35 4.18
CA MET A 1 16.35 -1.03 4.07
C MET A 1 16.55 -2.04 5.19
N THR A 2 16.47 -1.62 6.45
CA THR A 2 16.59 -2.50 7.63
C THR A 2 15.62 -3.69 7.63
N ALA A 3 14.33 -3.44 7.37
CA ALA A 3 13.32 -4.51 7.31
C ALA A 3 13.59 -5.56 6.21
N SER A 4 14.16 -5.16 5.07
CA SER A 4 14.48 -6.09 3.98
C SER A 4 15.68 -6.98 4.33
N TRP A 5 16.69 -6.41 5.01
CA TRP A 5 17.82 -7.18 5.52
C TRP A 5 17.38 -8.16 6.63
N ILE A 6 16.56 -7.69 7.58
CA ILE A 6 16.03 -8.53 8.67
C ILE A 6 15.12 -9.64 8.12
N ASN A 7 14.29 -9.36 7.11
CA ASN A 7 13.44 -10.37 6.47
C ASN A 7 14.23 -11.50 5.79
N ARG A 8 15.41 -11.18 5.23
CA ARG A 8 16.33 -12.15 4.65
C ARG A 8 17.09 -12.94 5.72
N ALA A 9 17.52 -12.28 6.79
CA ALA A 9 18.31 -12.92 7.86
C ALA A 9 17.47 -13.77 8.83
N PHE A 10 16.35 -13.23 9.32
CA PHE A 10 15.53 -13.85 10.38
C PHE A 10 14.21 -14.44 9.86
N GLY A 11 13.79 -14.07 8.65
CA GLY A 11 12.54 -14.52 8.07
C GLY A 11 11.35 -13.59 8.22
N ARG A 12 10.30 -13.87 7.44
CA ARG A 12 9.12 -13.01 7.35
C ARG A 12 8.29 -13.03 8.63
N ARG A 13 8.04 -14.21 9.21
CA ARG A 13 7.26 -14.34 10.46
C ARG A 13 7.93 -13.62 11.64
N ARG A 14 9.23 -13.85 11.85
CA ARG A 14 9.97 -13.23 12.97
C ARG A 14 10.06 -11.72 12.83
N THR A 15 10.19 -11.21 11.60
CA THR A 15 10.18 -9.76 11.34
C THR A 15 8.81 -9.14 11.64
N MET A 16 7.72 -9.83 11.31
CA MET A 16 6.37 -9.39 11.71
C MET A 16 6.18 -9.39 13.23
N MET A 17 6.62 -10.44 13.91
CA MET A 17 6.53 -10.51 15.37
C MET A 17 7.31 -9.38 16.03
N PHE A 18 8.53 -9.09 15.55
CA PHE A 18 9.32 -7.96 16.00
C PHE A 18 8.60 -6.62 15.81
N GLY A 19 8.00 -6.40 14.63
CA GLY A 19 7.18 -5.22 14.35
C GLY A 19 5.96 -5.10 15.26
N GLY A 20 5.25 -6.21 15.51
CA GLY A 20 4.11 -6.28 16.42
C GLY A 20 4.47 -6.02 17.88
N SER A 21 5.63 -6.51 18.34
CA SER A 21 6.13 -6.26 19.70
C SER A 21 6.49 -4.78 19.89
N LEU A 22 7.21 -4.19 18.93
CA LEU A 22 7.53 -2.76 18.95
C LEU A 22 6.27 -1.89 18.95
N PHE A 23 5.26 -2.26 18.15
CA PHE A 23 4.00 -1.54 18.11
C PHE A 23 3.25 -1.65 19.45
N SER A 24 3.15 -2.85 20.02
CA SER A 24 2.43 -3.08 21.28
C SER A 24 3.11 -2.34 22.44
N PHE A 25 4.44 -2.38 22.49
CA PHE A 25 5.22 -1.62 23.47
C PHE A 25 5.09 -0.10 23.28
N GLY A 26 5.16 0.38 22.03
CA GLY A 26 4.92 1.78 21.70
C GLY A 26 3.52 2.25 22.09
N ALA A 27 2.49 1.42 21.89
CA ALA A 27 1.13 1.72 22.29
C ALA A 27 0.97 1.78 23.82
N LEU A 28 1.60 0.86 24.54
CA LEU A 28 1.61 0.86 26.01
C LEU A 28 2.31 2.11 26.57
N LEU A 29 3.49 2.45 26.04
CA LEU A 29 4.20 3.68 26.41
C LEU A 29 3.39 4.93 26.09
N ASN A 30 2.66 4.93 24.97
CA ASN A 30 1.79 6.05 24.61
C ASN A 30 0.60 6.20 25.59
N GLY A 31 0.05 5.09 26.07
CA GLY A 31 -1.06 5.10 27.04
C GLY A 31 -0.64 5.50 28.46
N LEU A 32 0.61 5.16 28.85
CA LEU A 32 1.18 5.50 30.16
C LEU A 32 1.99 6.81 30.14
N ALA A 33 1.90 7.59 29.07
CA ALA A 33 2.77 8.75 28.87
C ALA A 33 2.45 9.89 29.84
N ILE A 34 3.41 10.22 30.70
CA ILE A 34 3.34 11.37 31.63
C ILE A 34 4.15 12.57 31.09
N ASN A 35 5.17 12.32 30.27
CA ASN A 35 6.09 13.33 29.75
C ASN A 35 6.06 13.42 28.21
N LEU A 36 6.31 14.61 27.66
CA LEU A 36 6.38 14.83 26.20
C LEU A 36 7.43 13.94 25.51
N LEU A 37 8.59 13.72 26.15
CA LEU A 37 9.61 12.81 25.62
C LEU A 37 9.09 11.38 25.47
N MET A 38 8.27 10.90 26.40
CA MET A 38 7.66 9.57 26.33
C MET A 38 6.67 9.46 25.17
N LEU A 39 5.95 10.53 24.84
CA LEU A 39 5.08 10.61 23.66
C LEU A 39 5.88 10.63 22.34
N ILE A 40 7.04 11.31 22.30
CA ILE A 40 7.88 11.32 21.10
C ILE A 40 8.49 9.94 20.88
N ILE A 41 9.01 9.32 21.95
CA ILE A 41 9.58 7.97 21.90
C ILE A 41 8.52 6.95 21.48
N SER A 42 7.30 7.04 22.03
CA SER A 42 6.20 6.13 21.67
C SER A 42 5.83 6.26 20.18
N ARG A 43 5.77 7.48 19.63
CA ARG A 43 5.51 7.74 18.21
C ARG A 43 6.58 7.16 17.30
N VAL A 44 7.85 7.28 17.68
CA VAL A 44 8.97 6.69 16.94
C VAL A 44 8.85 5.16 16.93
N LEU A 45 8.59 4.55 18.09
CA LEU A 45 8.42 3.10 18.22
C LEU A 45 7.22 2.58 17.43
N LEU A 46 6.07 3.26 17.50
CA LEU A 46 4.88 2.95 16.71
C LEU A 46 5.17 3.04 15.20
N GLY A 47 5.90 4.08 14.78
CA GLY A 47 6.30 4.27 13.38
C GLY A 47 7.18 3.14 12.87
N PHE A 48 8.18 2.72 13.65
CA PHE A 48 9.00 1.55 13.32
C PHE A 48 8.16 0.26 13.26
N GLY A 49 7.29 0.03 14.25
CA GLY A 49 6.41 -1.14 14.28
C GLY A 49 5.53 -1.26 13.03
N ILE A 50 4.86 -0.17 12.65
CA ILE A 50 4.06 -0.10 11.41
C ILE A 50 4.96 -0.31 10.18
N GLY A 51 6.15 0.28 10.14
CA GLY A 51 7.09 0.13 9.03
C GLY A 51 7.54 -1.31 8.78
N PHE A 52 7.86 -2.06 9.85
CA PHE A 52 8.23 -3.46 9.77
C PHE A 52 7.05 -4.35 9.35
N ALA A 53 5.85 -4.10 9.90
CA ALA A 53 4.64 -4.83 9.54
C ALA A 53 4.26 -4.59 8.07
N ASN A 54 4.15 -3.33 7.63
CA ASN A 54 3.75 -3.00 6.26
C ASN A 54 4.73 -3.47 5.18
N GLN A 55 6.00 -3.68 5.52
CA GLN A 55 6.97 -4.26 4.58
C GLN A 55 6.86 -5.78 4.52
N SER A 56 6.72 -6.43 5.67
CA SER A 56 6.82 -7.90 5.77
C SER A 56 5.50 -8.59 5.43
N VAL A 57 4.36 -8.00 5.82
CA VAL A 57 3.02 -8.57 5.65
C VAL A 57 2.66 -8.80 4.18
N PRO A 58 2.80 -7.81 3.27
CA PRO A 58 2.50 -8.03 1.86
C PRO A 58 3.44 -9.06 1.23
N ILE A 59 4.73 -9.07 1.62
CA ILE A 59 5.70 -10.04 1.09
C ILE A 59 5.28 -11.47 1.46
N TYR A 60 5.03 -11.72 2.74
CA TYR A 60 4.61 -13.02 3.26
C TYR A 60 3.31 -13.52 2.62
N LEU A 61 2.29 -12.67 2.53
CA LEU A 61 1.05 -13.03 1.87
C LEU A 61 1.26 -13.33 0.39
N SER A 62 2.13 -12.57 -0.27
CA SER A 62 2.44 -12.78 -1.67
C SER A 62 3.21 -14.07 -1.94
N GLU A 63 3.89 -14.63 -0.91
CA GLU A 63 4.62 -15.90 -0.93
C GLU A 63 3.74 -17.11 -0.56
N ILE A 64 2.63 -16.92 0.16
CA ILE A 64 1.75 -18.02 0.64
C ILE A 64 0.42 -18.08 -0.12
N ALA A 65 -0.06 -16.96 -0.66
CA ALA A 65 -1.39 -16.91 -1.25
C ALA A 65 -1.48 -17.73 -2.56
N PRO A 66 -2.55 -18.53 -2.74
CA PRO A 66 -2.82 -19.21 -4.00
C PRO A 66 -3.11 -18.19 -5.12
N PHE A 67 -2.74 -18.54 -6.36
CA PHE A 67 -2.77 -17.64 -7.51
C PHE A 67 -4.14 -16.97 -7.75
N LYS A 68 -5.23 -17.67 -7.45
CA LYS A 68 -6.62 -17.21 -7.69
C LYS A 68 -7.10 -16.09 -6.76
N TYR A 69 -6.60 -16.00 -5.52
CA TYR A 69 -7.09 -15.06 -4.49
C TYR A 69 -6.00 -14.14 -3.91
N ARG A 70 -4.83 -14.09 -4.54
CA ARG A 70 -3.66 -13.33 -4.07
C ARG A 70 -3.93 -11.84 -3.95
N GLY A 71 -4.76 -11.24 -4.81
CA GLY A 71 -5.13 -9.83 -4.72
C GLY A 71 -5.99 -9.55 -3.48
N THR A 72 -7.06 -10.33 -3.32
CA THR A 72 -7.97 -10.28 -2.18
C THR A 72 -7.23 -10.43 -0.84
N LEU A 73 -6.38 -11.46 -0.69
CA LEU A 73 -5.62 -11.72 0.56
C LEU A 73 -4.72 -10.55 0.95
N ASN A 74 -4.00 -9.96 -0.01
CA ASN A 74 -3.14 -8.80 0.23
C ASN A 74 -3.92 -7.56 0.67
N ILE A 75 -5.09 -7.30 0.09
CA ILE A 75 -5.90 -6.13 0.44
C ILE A 75 -6.60 -6.31 1.78
N ILE A 76 -7.10 -7.51 2.10
CA ILE A 76 -7.76 -7.78 3.39
C ILE A 76 -6.81 -7.50 4.55
N LEU A 77 -5.59 -8.02 4.51
CA LEU A 77 -4.65 -7.86 5.63
C LEU A 77 -3.93 -6.50 5.60
N GLY A 78 -3.70 -5.92 4.42
CA GLY A 78 -3.16 -4.56 4.30
C GLY A 78 -4.16 -3.46 4.69
N GLY A 79 -5.46 -3.74 4.59
CA GLY A 79 -6.55 -2.82 4.95
C GLY A 79 -7.10 -3.02 6.36
N ALA A 80 -6.89 -4.18 6.98
CA ALA A 80 -7.23 -4.39 8.37
C ALA A 80 -6.22 -3.66 9.27
N ILE A 81 -6.65 -2.56 9.90
CA ILE A 81 -5.91 -1.98 11.03
C ILE A 81 -6.09 -2.96 12.19
N VAL A 82 -5.26 -3.99 12.23
CA VAL A 82 -5.28 -4.97 13.32
C VAL A 82 -4.59 -4.33 14.53
N PRO A 83 -5.27 -4.22 15.69
CA PRO A 83 -4.62 -3.78 16.93
C PRO A 83 -3.37 -4.61 17.21
N GLY A 84 -2.28 -3.97 17.61
CA GLY A 84 -0.96 -4.62 17.70
C GLY A 84 -0.91 -5.92 18.49
N LEU A 85 -1.70 -6.04 19.56
CA LEU A 85 -1.80 -7.27 20.36
C LEU A 85 -2.46 -8.42 19.59
N ILE A 86 -3.52 -8.14 18.83
CA ILE A 86 -4.19 -9.12 17.98
C ILE A 86 -3.25 -9.55 16.84
N PHE A 87 -2.52 -8.59 16.27
CA PHE A 87 -1.53 -8.87 15.23
C PHE A 87 -0.38 -9.74 15.77
N LEU A 88 0.15 -9.42 16.94
CA LEU A 88 1.22 -10.17 17.59
C LEU A 88 0.77 -11.59 17.95
N PHE A 89 -0.42 -11.74 18.53
CA PHE A 89 -0.97 -13.05 18.85
C PHE A 89 -1.26 -13.86 17.59
N GLY A 90 -1.79 -13.24 16.54
CA GLY A 90 -2.00 -13.88 15.24
C GLY A 90 -0.68 -14.40 14.64
N CYS A 91 0.40 -13.62 14.70
CA CYS A 91 1.71 -14.03 14.19
C CYS A 91 2.31 -15.26 14.91
N LEU A 92 1.87 -15.57 16.12
CA LEU A 92 2.28 -16.80 16.82
C LEU A 92 1.71 -18.05 16.13
N PHE A 93 0.52 -17.97 15.53
CA PHE A 93 -0.10 -19.08 14.82
C PHE A 93 0.27 -19.16 13.34
N LEU A 94 0.82 -18.08 12.78
CA LEU A 94 1.31 -18.09 11.39
C LEU A 94 2.53 -19.00 11.25
N SER A 95 2.57 -19.81 10.20
CA SER A 95 3.76 -20.59 9.84
C SER A 95 4.77 -19.71 9.10
N ASP A 96 6.04 -20.12 8.98
CA ASP A 96 6.99 -19.40 8.12
C ASP A 96 6.64 -19.61 6.63
N SER A 97 7.09 -18.75 5.73
CA SER A 97 6.86 -18.95 4.29
C SER A 97 7.85 -19.97 3.70
N THR A 98 7.41 -20.75 2.71
CA THR A 98 8.23 -21.77 2.01
C THR A 98 9.54 -21.17 1.49
N ASN A 99 9.47 -20.00 0.86
CA ASN A 99 10.65 -19.30 0.33
C ASN A 99 11.63 -18.92 1.43
N SER A 100 11.15 -18.50 2.60
CA SER A 100 12.03 -18.17 3.72
C SER A 100 12.70 -19.42 4.32
N LEU A 101 12.05 -20.58 4.28
CA LEU A 101 12.65 -21.85 4.72
C LEU A 101 13.71 -22.36 3.73
N LEU A 102 13.45 -22.24 2.42
CA LEU A 102 14.41 -22.53 1.34
C LEU A 102 15.65 -21.63 1.42
N GLU A 103 15.46 -20.35 1.69
CA GLU A 103 16.57 -19.40 1.91
C GLU A 103 17.46 -19.82 3.09
N ARG A 104 16.87 -20.42 4.13
CA ARG A 104 17.59 -20.89 5.34
C ARG A 104 18.07 -22.34 5.26
N ASN A 105 18.08 -22.96 4.08
CA ASN A 105 18.50 -24.36 3.85
C ASN A 105 17.67 -25.44 4.58
N LYS A 106 16.44 -25.13 5.00
CA LYS A 106 15.52 -26.08 5.64
C LYS A 106 14.62 -26.74 4.59
N LEU A 107 15.18 -27.63 3.78
CA LEU A 107 14.50 -28.20 2.61
C LEU A 107 13.30 -29.09 2.96
N GLU A 108 13.44 -29.98 3.96
CA GLU A 108 12.36 -30.88 4.38
C GLU A 108 11.18 -30.10 4.99
N GLU A 109 11.45 -29.18 5.93
CA GLU A 109 10.41 -28.31 6.51
C GLU A 109 9.70 -27.47 5.43
N ALA A 110 10.44 -26.99 4.44
CA ALA A 110 9.86 -26.23 3.32
C ALA A 110 8.93 -27.10 2.47
N LYS A 111 9.32 -28.36 2.20
CA LYS A 111 8.52 -29.31 1.42
C LYS A 111 7.23 -29.70 2.14
N ASP A 112 7.30 -29.99 3.44
CA ASP A 112 6.13 -30.32 4.24
C ASP A 112 5.18 -29.13 4.41
N LEU A 113 5.73 -27.93 4.56
CA LEU A 113 4.93 -26.71 4.61
C LEU A 113 4.23 -26.42 3.27
N LEU A 114 4.91 -26.68 2.15
CA LEU A 114 4.34 -26.55 0.81
C LEU A 114 3.20 -27.57 0.58
N ARG A 115 3.39 -28.83 0.98
CA ARG A 115 2.33 -29.86 1.01
C ARG A 115 1.11 -29.39 1.81
N LYS A 116 1.34 -28.83 3.00
CA LYS A 116 0.28 -28.34 3.88
C LYS A 116 -0.49 -27.14 3.31
N ILE A 117 0.20 -26.21 2.63
CA ILE A 117 -0.43 -25.03 2.02
C ILE A 117 -1.23 -25.38 0.78
N ARG A 118 -0.68 -26.27 -0.08
CA ARG A 118 -1.34 -26.67 -1.34
C ARG A 118 -2.44 -27.71 -1.13
N GLY A 119 -2.33 -28.54 -0.09
CA GLY A 119 -3.25 -29.64 0.16
C GLY A 119 -3.12 -30.81 -0.82
N ILE A 120 -1.96 -30.93 -1.50
CA ILE A 120 -1.65 -31.95 -2.51
C ILE A 120 -0.34 -32.63 -2.11
N GLU A 121 -0.22 -33.94 -2.33
CA GLU A 121 1.01 -34.70 -1.99
C GLU A 121 2.14 -34.52 -3.00
N ASN A 122 1.80 -34.40 -4.30
CA ASN A 122 2.77 -34.28 -5.39
C ASN A 122 3.15 -32.80 -5.65
N VAL A 123 4.01 -32.27 -4.79
CA VAL A 123 4.51 -30.87 -4.87
C VAL A 123 5.99 -30.81 -5.25
N ASP A 124 6.57 -31.94 -5.66
CA ASP A 124 7.99 -32.08 -5.95
C ASP A 124 8.44 -31.18 -7.10
N GLU A 125 7.65 -31.06 -8.16
CA GLU A 125 7.96 -30.18 -9.30
C GLU A 125 7.91 -28.70 -8.91
N GLU A 126 6.86 -28.27 -8.20
CA GLU A 126 6.77 -26.89 -7.68
C GLU A 126 7.91 -26.59 -6.70
N PHE A 127 8.25 -27.54 -5.83
CA PHE A 127 9.37 -27.42 -4.89
C PHE A 127 10.71 -27.26 -5.61
N LYS A 128 10.98 -28.03 -6.68
CA LYS A 128 12.20 -27.89 -7.48
C LYS A 128 12.31 -26.50 -8.11
N VAL A 129 11.20 -25.95 -8.63
CA VAL A 129 11.16 -24.60 -9.20
C VAL A 129 11.48 -23.55 -8.12
N LEU A 130 10.83 -23.65 -6.96
CA LEU A 130 11.07 -22.74 -5.83
C LEU A 130 12.50 -22.84 -5.29
N ALA A 131 13.05 -24.05 -5.19
CA ALA A 131 14.43 -24.29 -4.76
C ALA A 131 15.44 -23.64 -5.71
N LYS A 132 15.25 -23.82 -7.03
CA LYS A 132 16.09 -23.20 -8.06
C LYS A 132 15.99 -21.67 -8.05
N ALA A 133 14.78 -21.13 -7.85
CA ALA A 133 14.58 -19.69 -7.71
C ALA A 133 15.25 -19.12 -6.45
N SER A 134 15.17 -19.85 -5.33
CA SER A 134 15.83 -19.50 -4.07
C SER A 134 17.35 -19.53 -4.19
N GLU A 135 17.92 -20.53 -4.86
CA GLU A 135 19.36 -20.62 -5.13
C GLU A 135 19.85 -19.44 -5.99
N ALA A 136 19.11 -19.11 -7.07
CA ALA A 136 19.41 -17.93 -7.88
C ALA A 136 19.33 -16.63 -7.06
N ALA A 137 18.39 -16.53 -6.12
CA ALA A 137 18.26 -15.38 -5.24
C ALA A 137 19.39 -15.28 -4.20
N LYS A 138 19.96 -16.40 -3.74
CA LYS A 138 21.12 -16.45 -2.83
C LYS A 138 22.40 -15.94 -3.47
N LEU A 139 22.57 -16.13 -4.78
CA LEU A 139 23.74 -15.67 -5.53
C LEU A 139 23.81 -14.13 -5.63
N VAL A 140 22.71 -13.42 -5.36
CA VAL A 140 22.64 -11.96 -5.41
C VAL A 140 23.21 -11.36 -4.11
N GLN A 141 24.51 -11.06 -4.10
CA GLN A 141 25.22 -10.53 -2.94
C GLN A 141 24.81 -9.10 -2.55
N SER A 142 24.35 -8.26 -3.49
CA SER A 142 24.02 -6.85 -3.21
C SER A 142 22.70 -6.36 -3.84
N PRO A 143 21.53 -6.74 -3.27
CA PRO A 143 20.21 -6.40 -3.80
C PRO A 143 19.98 -4.91 -4.04
N TRP A 144 20.54 -4.05 -3.17
CA TRP A 144 20.38 -2.60 -3.26
C TRP A 144 21.16 -1.95 -4.40
N ARG A 145 22.27 -2.57 -4.82
CA ARG A 145 23.03 -2.11 -6.00
C ARG A 145 22.41 -2.69 -7.27
N ASP A 146 22.01 -3.96 -7.21
CA ASP A 146 21.47 -4.68 -8.36
C ASP A 146 20.07 -4.18 -8.75
N ILE A 147 19.24 -3.71 -7.82
CA ILE A 147 17.90 -3.17 -8.13
C ILE A 147 17.95 -1.89 -8.99
N ILE A 148 19.07 -1.16 -8.97
CA ILE A 148 19.28 0.04 -9.79
C ILE A 148 19.71 -0.34 -11.23
N SER A 149 20.10 -1.60 -11.45
CA SER A 149 20.51 -2.09 -12.76
C SER A 149 19.36 -2.05 -13.78
N ARG A 150 19.74 -2.05 -15.06
CA ARG A 150 18.83 -1.85 -16.19
C ARG A 150 17.67 -2.86 -16.22
N LYS A 151 17.92 -4.09 -15.78
CA LYS A 151 16.97 -5.21 -15.74
C LYS A 151 15.76 -4.96 -14.82
N TYR A 152 15.95 -4.27 -13.69
CA TYR A 152 14.91 -4.06 -12.68
C TYR A 152 14.25 -2.66 -12.74
N ARG A 153 14.67 -1.81 -13.69
CA ARG A 153 14.10 -0.46 -13.89
C ARG A 153 12.57 -0.40 -14.03
N PRO A 154 11.89 -1.32 -14.75
CA PRO A 154 10.43 -1.28 -14.85
C PRO A 154 9.76 -1.39 -13.49
N GLN A 155 10.21 -2.37 -12.70
CA GLN A 155 9.65 -2.70 -11.40
C GLN A 155 9.97 -1.59 -10.38
N LEU A 156 11.21 -1.10 -10.37
CA LEU A 156 11.65 -0.02 -9.49
C LEU A 156 10.88 1.28 -9.76
N THR A 157 10.77 1.67 -11.03
CA THR A 157 10.08 2.91 -11.45
C THR A 157 8.61 2.86 -11.04
N ILE A 158 7.95 1.72 -11.27
CA ILE A 158 6.53 1.56 -10.93
C ILE A 158 6.34 1.52 -9.42
N ALA A 159 7.18 0.82 -8.65
CA ALA A 159 7.10 0.81 -7.19
C ALA A 159 7.24 2.23 -6.60
N ILE A 160 8.23 3.00 -7.06
CA ILE A 160 8.46 4.38 -6.58
C ILE A 160 7.30 5.30 -6.97
N LEU A 161 6.88 5.28 -8.23
CA LEU A 161 5.85 6.18 -8.73
C LEU A 161 4.48 5.88 -8.13
N ILE A 162 4.12 4.61 -7.92
CA ILE A 162 2.87 4.25 -7.24
C ILE A 162 2.83 4.84 -5.85
N THR A 163 3.87 4.64 -5.04
CA THR A 163 3.90 5.14 -3.67
C THR A 163 3.94 6.67 -3.63
N LEU A 164 4.68 7.29 -4.56
CA LEU A 164 4.73 8.74 -4.70
C LEU A 164 3.35 9.31 -5.06
N PHE A 165 2.69 8.76 -6.09
CA PHE A 165 1.36 9.20 -6.48
C PHE A 165 0.32 8.93 -5.40
N GLN A 166 0.41 7.79 -4.68
CA GLN A 166 -0.46 7.50 -3.54
C GLN A 166 -0.39 8.59 -2.47
N GLN A 167 0.80 9.14 -2.17
CA GLN A 167 0.95 10.26 -1.22
C GLN A 167 0.47 11.58 -1.81
N LEU A 168 0.75 11.83 -3.10
CA LEU A 168 0.34 13.04 -3.82
C LEU A 168 -1.16 13.11 -4.12
N THR A 169 -1.93 12.05 -3.89
CA THR A 169 -3.41 12.13 -3.92
C THR A 169 -3.98 13.09 -2.88
N GLY A 170 -3.18 13.50 -1.89
CA GLY A 170 -3.60 14.41 -0.83
C GLY A 170 -4.46 13.76 0.25
N MET A 171 -4.57 12.43 0.26
CA MET A 171 -5.40 11.70 1.24
C MET A 171 -5.01 12.02 2.70
N ASN A 172 -3.71 12.07 3.01
CA ASN A 172 -3.24 12.40 4.37
C ASN A 172 -3.61 13.84 4.76
N VAL A 173 -3.46 14.78 3.83
CA VAL A 173 -3.88 16.17 4.02
C VAL A 173 -5.38 16.22 4.25
N PHE A 174 -6.19 15.55 3.43
CA PHE A 174 -7.64 15.54 3.60
C PHE A 174 -8.05 15.02 4.97
N VAL A 175 -7.49 13.91 5.45
CA VAL A 175 -7.85 13.32 6.75
C VAL A 175 -7.51 14.25 7.93
N PHE A 176 -6.35 14.90 7.91
CA PHE A 176 -5.94 15.79 9.00
C PHE A 176 -6.63 17.17 8.95
N TYR A 177 -6.87 17.69 7.75
CA TYR A 177 -7.45 19.02 7.58
C TYR A 177 -8.99 19.01 7.50
N ALA A 178 -9.64 17.90 7.14
CA ALA A 178 -11.10 17.84 7.07
C ALA A 178 -11.79 18.23 8.40
N PRO A 179 -11.39 17.71 9.57
CA PRO A 179 -12.01 18.09 10.85
C PRO A 179 -11.81 19.59 11.17
N VAL A 180 -10.61 20.12 10.87
CA VAL A 180 -10.28 21.54 11.04
C VAL A 180 -11.14 22.41 10.12
N LEU A 181 -11.34 21.97 8.87
CA LEU A 181 -12.16 22.66 7.88
C LEU A 181 -13.64 22.67 8.27
N PHE A 182 -14.18 21.56 8.79
CA PHE A 182 -15.53 21.50 9.33
C PHE A 182 -15.72 22.41 10.54
N LYS A 183 -14.73 22.44 11.44
CA LYS A 183 -14.73 23.35 12.60
C LYS A 183 -14.71 24.82 12.17
N SER A 184 -13.90 25.18 11.17
CA SER A 184 -13.86 26.55 10.62
C SER A 184 -15.15 26.96 9.91
N MET A 185 -15.97 26.03 9.43
CA MET A 185 -17.28 26.31 8.83
C MET A 185 -18.38 26.55 9.88
N GLY A 186 -18.05 26.56 11.18
CA GLY A 186 -19.01 26.80 12.26
C GLY A 186 -19.76 25.54 12.73
N PHE A 187 -19.46 24.37 12.17
CA PHE A 187 -19.97 23.12 12.71
C PHE A 187 -19.22 22.80 14.01
N GLY A 188 -19.95 22.74 15.13
CA GLY A 188 -19.37 22.57 16.48
C GLY A 188 -18.53 21.29 16.67
N ASN A 189 -17.88 21.15 17.83
CA ASN A 189 -16.94 20.05 18.09
C ASN A 189 -17.51 18.64 17.83
N ASN A 190 -18.82 18.42 18.03
CA ASN A 190 -19.47 17.13 17.76
C ASN A 190 -19.47 16.77 16.27
N ALA A 191 -19.59 17.76 15.37
CA ALA A 191 -19.57 17.53 13.93
C ALA A 191 -18.17 17.16 13.41
N SER A 192 -17.12 17.69 14.04
CA SER A 192 -15.73 17.31 13.74
C SER A 192 -15.50 15.82 14.01
N LEU A 193 -15.97 15.31 15.15
CA LEU A 193 -15.88 13.88 15.49
C LEU A 193 -16.72 13.02 14.53
N LEU A 194 -17.94 13.46 14.22
CA LEU A 194 -18.82 12.77 13.27
C LEU A 194 -18.16 12.67 11.88
N SER A 195 -17.47 13.71 11.41
CA SER A 195 -16.78 13.71 10.11
C SER A 195 -15.63 12.69 10.03
N SER A 196 -14.85 12.55 11.12
CA SER A 196 -13.78 11.56 11.21
C SER A 196 -14.33 10.14 11.24
N LEU A 197 -15.42 9.91 11.98
CA LEU A 197 -16.12 8.63 12.03
C LEU A 197 -16.68 8.24 10.66
N ILE A 198 -17.38 9.16 9.98
CA ILE A 198 -17.90 8.95 8.62
C ILE A 198 -16.76 8.59 7.67
N THR A 199 -15.65 9.33 7.70
CA THR A 199 -14.49 9.04 6.85
C THR A 199 -13.93 7.64 7.11
N SER A 200 -13.95 7.18 8.36
CA SER A 200 -13.44 5.87 8.75
C SER A 200 -14.35 4.74 8.27
N ILE A 201 -15.67 4.89 8.41
CA ILE A 201 -16.68 3.95 7.91
C ILE A 201 -16.62 3.86 6.39
N VAL A 202 -16.59 5.01 5.70
CA VAL A 202 -16.50 5.05 4.23
C VAL A 202 -15.24 4.35 3.74
N LYS A 203 -14.09 4.53 4.39
CA LYS A 203 -12.84 3.83 4.06
C LYS A 203 -12.95 2.32 4.27
N PHE A 204 -13.58 1.89 5.35
CA PHE A 204 -13.80 0.47 5.60
C PHE A 204 -14.70 -0.16 4.53
N CYS A 205 -15.84 0.47 4.22
CA CYS A 205 -16.74 0.00 3.15
C CYS A 205 -16.06 0.01 1.77
N ALA A 206 -15.31 1.06 1.44
CA ALA A 206 -14.54 1.13 0.20
C ALA A 206 -13.49 0.02 0.10
N THR A 207 -12.89 -0.37 1.24
CA THR A 207 -11.94 -1.48 1.30
C THR A 207 -12.63 -2.81 0.99
N LEU A 208 -13.82 -3.07 1.56
CA LEU A 208 -14.60 -4.28 1.25
C LEU A 208 -14.97 -4.36 -0.24
N VAL A 209 -15.41 -3.24 -0.83
CA VAL A 209 -15.68 -3.16 -2.27
C VAL A 209 -14.41 -3.45 -3.08
N SER A 210 -13.26 -2.87 -2.68
CA SER A 210 -11.98 -3.13 -3.35
C SER A 210 -11.58 -4.61 -3.26
N VAL A 211 -11.78 -5.25 -2.11
CA VAL A 211 -11.49 -6.68 -1.90
C VAL A 211 -12.35 -7.53 -2.84
N ALA A 212 -13.66 -7.28 -2.91
CA ALA A 212 -14.55 -8.06 -3.78
C ALA A 212 -14.26 -7.84 -5.29
N THR A 213 -13.74 -6.68 -5.64
CA THR A 213 -13.61 -6.23 -7.03
C THR A 213 -12.21 -6.51 -7.62
N VAL A 214 -11.17 -6.66 -6.78
CA VAL A 214 -9.75 -6.75 -7.22
C VAL A 214 -9.46 -7.95 -8.10
N ASP A 215 -9.95 -9.12 -7.74
CA ASP A 215 -9.67 -10.35 -8.48
C ASP A 215 -10.58 -10.46 -9.72
N LYS A 216 -11.74 -9.77 -9.74
CA LYS A 216 -12.69 -9.80 -10.86
C LYS A 216 -12.34 -8.83 -11.98
N TYR A 217 -12.05 -7.56 -11.65
CA TYR A 217 -11.88 -6.48 -12.63
C TYR A 217 -10.42 -6.10 -12.89
N GLY A 218 -9.47 -6.68 -12.14
CA GLY A 218 -8.05 -6.40 -12.28
C GLY A 218 -7.62 -5.10 -11.57
N ARG A 219 -6.32 -5.02 -11.26
CA ARG A 219 -5.74 -3.93 -10.46
C ARG A 219 -5.72 -2.60 -11.23
N ARG A 220 -5.41 -2.64 -12.53
CA ARG A 220 -5.32 -1.43 -13.37
C ARG A 220 -6.66 -0.71 -13.46
N THR A 221 -7.74 -1.45 -13.66
CA THR A 221 -9.11 -0.91 -13.74
C THR A 221 -9.52 -0.23 -12.43
N LEU A 222 -9.21 -0.84 -11.28
CA LEU A 222 -9.48 -0.26 -9.96
C LEU A 222 -8.73 1.05 -9.72
N PHE A 223 -7.45 1.11 -10.10
CA PHE A 223 -6.66 2.33 -9.96
C PHE A 223 -7.19 3.46 -10.86
N LEU A 224 -7.59 3.14 -12.09
CA LEU A 224 -8.13 4.14 -13.02
C LEU A 224 -9.52 4.63 -12.61
N SER A 225 -10.42 3.72 -12.19
CA SER A 225 -11.76 4.09 -11.72
C SER A 225 -11.70 4.90 -10.42
N GLY A 226 -10.83 4.54 -9.48
CA GLY A 226 -10.58 5.31 -8.26
C GLY A 226 -9.99 6.68 -8.53
N GLY A 227 -9.01 6.78 -9.44
CA GLY A 227 -8.45 8.07 -9.86
C GLY A 227 -9.49 8.98 -10.51
N LEU A 228 -10.34 8.43 -11.38
CA LEU A 228 -11.45 9.17 -11.99
C LEU A 228 -12.46 9.65 -10.94
N GLN A 229 -12.84 8.79 -9.99
CA GLN A 229 -13.73 9.15 -8.89
C GLN A 229 -13.14 10.28 -8.04
N MET A 230 -11.85 10.19 -7.68
CA MET A 230 -11.16 11.24 -6.92
C MET A 230 -11.16 12.57 -7.68
N PHE A 231 -10.88 12.53 -8.98
CA PHE A 231 -10.90 13.73 -9.83
C PHE A 231 -12.28 14.37 -9.87
N ILE A 232 -13.34 13.57 -10.07
CA ILE A 232 -14.73 14.03 -10.07
C ILE A 232 -15.10 14.66 -8.72
N CYS A 233 -14.71 14.05 -7.60
CA CYS A 233 -15.03 14.59 -6.27
C CYS A 233 -14.28 15.91 -5.95
N GLN A 234 -13.09 16.12 -6.52
CA GLN A 234 -12.31 17.33 -6.28
C GLN A 234 -12.79 18.54 -7.12
N PHE A 235 -13.40 18.29 -8.28
CA PHE A 235 -13.86 19.31 -9.22
C PHE A 235 -14.99 20.25 -8.68
N PRO A 236 -16.07 19.77 -8.04
CA PRO A 236 -17.19 20.60 -7.59
C PRO A 236 -16.89 21.43 -6.34
N VAL A 237 -15.85 21.10 -5.55
CA VAL A 237 -15.41 21.91 -4.40
C VAL A 237 -15.00 23.32 -4.85
N ARG A 238 -14.56 23.48 -6.11
CA ARG A 238 -14.27 24.77 -6.75
C ARG A 238 -15.54 25.57 -7.05
N TYR A 239 -16.61 24.90 -7.48
CA TYR A 239 -17.80 25.56 -8.03
C TYR A 239 -18.77 26.02 -6.93
N SER A 240 -18.95 25.22 -5.87
CA SER A 240 -19.88 25.53 -4.78
C SER A 240 -19.45 26.68 -3.86
N ARG A 241 -18.26 27.25 -4.08
CA ARG A 241 -17.72 28.40 -3.31
C ARG A 241 -17.21 29.55 -4.17
N CYS A 242 -17.70 29.71 -5.40
CA CYS A 242 -17.70 31.04 -6.00
C CYS A 242 -18.85 31.80 -5.31
N PRO A 243 -18.59 32.77 -4.40
CA PRO A 243 -19.67 33.52 -3.80
C PRO A 243 -20.20 34.46 -4.87
N LYS A 244 -21.19 34.02 -5.63
CA LYS A 244 -22.12 34.93 -6.27
C LYS A 244 -23.05 35.44 -5.16
N TYR A 245 -23.00 36.76 -4.93
CA TYR A 245 -23.88 37.58 -4.08
C TYR A 245 -23.68 37.51 -2.55
N TYR A 246 -22.84 38.42 -2.03
CA TYR A 246 -23.07 39.01 -0.71
C TYR A 246 -23.57 40.45 -0.93
N GLY A 247 -24.78 40.71 -0.46
CA GLY A 247 -25.46 41.99 -0.63
C GLY A 247 -24.70 43.15 0.00
N ARG A 248 -24.79 44.28 -0.69
CA ARG A 248 -24.54 45.65 -0.26
C ARG A 248 -24.97 45.86 1.22
N ASN A 249 -24.03 46.14 2.12
CA ASN A 249 -24.22 47.06 3.25
C ASN A 249 -22.86 47.49 3.85
N GLN A 250 -22.82 48.75 4.25
CA GLN A 250 -21.65 49.62 4.26
C GLN A 250 -21.26 49.97 5.70
N HIS A 251 -20.85 48.99 6.53
CA HIS A 251 -20.31 49.25 7.87
C HIS A 251 -19.40 48.10 8.32
N ASP A 252 -18.21 47.97 7.74
CA ASP A 252 -17.17 47.08 8.30
C ASP A 252 -15.77 47.40 7.73
N LEU A 253 -15.15 48.45 8.26
CA LEU A 253 -13.74 48.76 7.94
C LEU A 253 -12.77 47.88 8.76
N HIS A 254 -13.19 47.38 9.92
CA HIS A 254 -12.36 46.53 10.81
C HIS A 254 -12.31 45.06 10.37
N ILE A 255 -13.24 44.59 9.52
CA ILE A 255 -13.23 43.22 8.98
C ILE A 255 -12.27 43.06 7.78
N ARG A 256 -11.86 44.15 7.11
CA ARG A 256 -11.00 44.04 5.91
C ARG A 256 -9.61 43.46 6.21
N HIS A 257 -9.03 43.73 7.37
CA HIS A 257 -7.72 43.18 7.73
C HIS A 257 -7.79 41.69 8.08
N CYS A 258 -8.88 41.27 8.74
CA CYS A 258 -9.12 39.86 9.05
C CYS A 258 -9.52 39.06 7.77
N SER A 259 -10.29 39.68 6.87
CA SER A 259 -10.67 39.12 5.56
C SER A 259 -9.49 38.98 4.60
N SER A 260 -8.50 39.88 4.62
CA SER A 260 -7.31 39.75 3.78
C SER A 260 -6.40 38.60 4.22
N LEU A 261 -6.26 38.38 5.54
CA LEU A 261 -5.49 37.25 6.07
C LEU A 261 -6.23 35.91 5.87
N HIS A 262 -7.57 35.92 6.03
CA HIS A 262 -8.43 34.75 5.78
C HIS A 262 -8.57 34.42 4.29
N GLY A 263 -8.57 35.44 3.42
CA GLY A 263 -8.63 35.32 1.96
C GLY A 263 -7.37 34.71 1.37
N ASN A 264 -6.20 35.10 1.87
CA ASN A 264 -4.92 34.51 1.46
C ASN A 264 -4.79 33.04 1.92
N ALA A 265 -5.24 32.73 3.14
CA ALA A 265 -5.28 31.35 3.63
C ALA A 265 -6.29 30.48 2.88
N LEU A 266 -7.41 31.06 2.43
CA LEU A 266 -8.42 30.36 1.63
C LEU A 266 -7.94 30.13 0.19
N GLN A 267 -7.26 31.09 -0.44
CA GLN A 267 -6.66 30.94 -1.77
C GLN A 267 -5.53 29.88 -1.79
N LEU A 268 -4.67 29.85 -0.78
CA LEU A 268 -3.64 28.80 -0.61
C LEU A 268 -4.26 27.40 -0.48
N LYS A 269 -5.38 27.27 0.24
CA LYS A 269 -6.11 26.00 0.40
C LYS A 269 -6.75 25.51 -0.91
N PHE A 270 -7.25 26.43 -1.75
CA PHE A 270 -7.79 26.08 -3.07
C PHE A 270 -6.71 25.71 -4.09
N GLY A 271 -5.55 26.39 -4.06
CA GLY A 271 -4.41 26.03 -4.90
C GLY A 271 -3.91 24.60 -4.67
N LEU A 272 -3.97 24.14 -3.41
CA LEU A 272 -3.58 22.78 -3.04
C LEU A 272 -4.53 21.70 -3.60
N LEU A 273 -5.84 21.96 -3.67
CA LEU A 273 -6.81 21.04 -4.28
C LEU A 273 -6.60 20.89 -5.79
N ILE A 274 -6.28 22.00 -6.47
CA ILE A 274 -5.95 21.99 -7.90
C ILE A 274 -4.65 21.21 -8.13
N PHE A 275 -3.65 21.41 -7.28
CA PHE A 275 -2.41 20.64 -7.33
C PHE A 275 -2.68 19.12 -7.21
N PHE A 276 -3.50 18.69 -6.24
CA PHE A 276 -3.87 17.28 -6.11
C PHE A 276 -4.66 16.75 -7.32
N ALA A 277 -5.59 17.53 -7.87
CA ALA A 277 -6.33 17.13 -9.06
C ALA A 277 -5.40 16.94 -10.27
N CYS A 278 -4.44 17.84 -10.47
CA CYS A 278 -3.39 17.69 -11.49
C CYS A 278 -2.52 16.44 -11.25
N CYS A 279 -2.13 16.18 -10.00
CA CYS A 279 -1.38 14.97 -9.64
C CYS A 279 -2.18 13.69 -9.92
N VAL A 280 -3.50 13.67 -9.66
CA VAL A 280 -4.38 12.53 -9.95
C VAL A 280 -4.46 12.27 -11.47
N VAL A 281 -4.60 13.30 -12.29
CA VAL A 281 -4.57 13.15 -13.76
C VAL A 281 -3.20 12.62 -14.24
N GLY A 282 -2.11 13.12 -13.67
CA GLY A 282 -0.76 12.63 -13.94
C GLY A 282 -0.60 11.15 -13.60
N MET A 283 -1.08 10.73 -12.42
CA MET A 283 -1.11 9.34 -11.99
C MET A 283 -1.93 8.48 -12.94
N SER A 284 -3.17 8.86 -13.26
CA SER A 284 -4.04 8.08 -14.16
C SER A 284 -3.43 7.92 -15.55
N THR A 285 -2.78 8.97 -16.07
CA THR A 285 -2.07 8.91 -17.36
C THR A 285 -0.88 7.96 -17.30
N PHE A 286 -0.11 8.01 -16.21
CA PHE A 286 1.01 7.11 -15.99
C PHE A 286 0.57 5.64 -15.90
N ILE A 287 -0.45 5.36 -15.09
CA ILE A 287 -1.00 4.00 -14.92
C ILE A 287 -1.56 3.48 -16.25
N TYR A 288 -2.25 4.33 -17.01
CA TYR A 288 -2.77 3.93 -18.31
C TYR A 288 -1.65 3.58 -19.32
N LYS A 289 -0.52 4.31 -19.31
CA LYS A 289 0.56 4.11 -20.30
C LYS A 289 1.62 3.08 -19.91
N LEU A 290 1.97 2.98 -18.62
CA LEU A 290 3.12 2.21 -18.16
C LEU A 290 2.77 0.97 -17.35
N TRP A 291 1.51 0.80 -16.93
CA TRP A 291 1.13 -0.33 -16.08
C TRP A 291 0.58 -1.51 -16.90
N PRO A 292 1.32 -2.63 -17.01
CA PRO A 292 0.80 -3.83 -17.65
C PRO A 292 -0.24 -4.53 -16.78
N GLU A 293 -1.35 -4.98 -17.37
CA GLU A 293 -2.36 -5.71 -16.61
C GLU A 293 -1.84 -7.08 -16.16
N THR A 294 -1.75 -7.28 -14.84
CA THR A 294 -1.21 -8.51 -14.24
C THR A 294 -2.31 -9.51 -13.88
N LYS A 295 -3.46 -9.46 -14.57
CA LYS A 295 -4.63 -10.28 -14.22
C LYS A 295 -4.35 -11.74 -14.59
N GLY A 296 -4.38 -12.63 -13.60
CA GLY A 296 -4.26 -14.08 -13.81
C GLY A 296 -2.86 -14.59 -14.16
N VAL A 297 -1.82 -13.74 -14.13
CA VAL A 297 -0.46 -14.15 -14.51
C VAL A 297 0.33 -14.63 -13.28
N PRO A 298 0.92 -15.84 -13.28
CA PRO A 298 1.78 -16.33 -12.21
C PRO A 298 3.06 -15.49 -12.07
N ILE A 299 3.69 -15.51 -10.89
CA ILE A 299 4.90 -14.69 -10.62
C ILE A 299 6.04 -15.06 -11.56
N GLU A 300 6.16 -16.34 -11.91
CA GLU A 300 7.20 -16.83 -12.81
C GLU A 300 7.10 -16.24 -14.23
N GLU A 301 5.87 -15.95 -14.69
CA GLU A 301 5.59 -15.41 -16.03
C GLU A 301 5.53 -13.88 -16.07
N MET A 302 5.71 -13.18 -14.94
CA MET A 302 5.74 -11.72 -14.94
C MET A 302 6.78 -11.18 -15.92
N THR A 303 7.92 -11.84 -16.07
CA THR A 303 8.98 -11.48 -17.03
C THR A 303 8.47 -11.39 -18.47
N ILE A 304 7.56 -12.28 -18.87
CA ILE A 304 6.93 -12.32 -20.20
C ILE A 304 6.02 -11.10 -20.39
N VAL A 305 5.25 -10.74 -19.36
CA VAL A 305 4.37 -9.55 -19.37
C VAL A 305 5.18 -8.27 -19.53
N TRP A 306 6.31 -8.15 -18.83
CA TRP A 306 7.19 -6.99 -18.97
C TRP A 306 7.89 -6.94 -20.33
N LYS A 307 8.22 -8.10 -20.91
CA LYS A 307 8.82 -8.23 -22.25
C LYS A 307 7.86 -7.76 -23.35
N ASN A 308 6.59 -8.15 -23.26
CA ASN A 308 5.56 -7.79 -24.25
C ASN A 308 5.07 -6.34 -24.14
N HIS A 309 5.52 -5.58 -23.13
CA HIS A 309 5.08 -4.20 -22.95
C HIS A 309 5.82 -3.23 -23.88
N PRO A 310 5.12 -2.35 -24.62
CA PRO A 310 5.72 -1.50 -25.67
C PRO A 310 6.82 -0.55 -25.15
N TYR A 311 6.72 -0.13 -23.90
CA TYR A 311 7.73 0.73 -23.27
C TYR A 311 8.82 -0.03 -22.49
N TRP A 312 8.46 -1.17 -21.87
CA TRP A 312 9.34 -1.85 -20.91
C TRP A 312 10.14 -3.01 -21.52
N GLY A 313 9.70 -3.55 -22.67
CA GLY A 313 10.39 -4.66 -23.34
C GLY A 313 11.86 -4.36 -23.70
N LYS A 314 12.22 -3.07 -23.85
CA LYS A 314 13.59 -2.62 -24.12
C LYS A 314 14.56 -2.74 -22.94
N TYR A 315 14.04 -3.03 -21.74
CA TYR A 315 14.81 -3.07 -20.50
C TYR A 315 14.87 -4.47 -19.88
N VAL A 316 14.07 -5.42 -20.38
CA VAL A 316 14.03 -6.80 -19.88
C VAL A 316 14.93 -7.65 -20.77
N GLU A 317 16.09 -8.06 -20.25
CA GLU A 317 16.98 -9.02 -20.93
C GLU A 317 16.35 -10.41 -21.03
N ASP A 318 16.78 -11.20 -22.03
CA ASP A 318 16.39 -12.61 -22.23
C ASP A 318 16.83 -13.50 -21.05
N GLY A 319 16.06 -13.48 -19.97
CA GLY A 319 16.15 -14.47 -18.92
C GLY A 319 15.57 -15.78 -19.43
N LYS A 320 16.39 -16.85 -19.40
CA LYS A 320 16.02 -18.23 -19.74
C LYS A 320 14.57 -18.52 -19.36
N SER A 321 13.76 -18.86 -20.37
CA SER A 321 12.38 -19.32 -20.23
C SER A 321 12.28 -20.38 -19.14
N PHE A 322 11.53 -20.10 -18.10
CA PHE A 322 10.96 -21.16 -17.28
C PHE A 322 9.89 -21.85 -18.15
N PRO A 323 9.87 -23.20 -18.21
CA PRO A 323 8.85 -23.90 -18.99
C PRO A 323 7.47 -23.49 -18.47
N SER A 324 6.65 -22.97 -19.38
CA SER A 324 5.26 -22.60 -19.14
C SER A 324 4.48 -23.82 -18.64
N HIS A 325 3.77 -23.66 -17.53
CA HIS A 325 2.75 -24.63 -17.11
C HIS A 325 1.58 -24.57 -18.11
N GLU A 326 1.62 -25.44 -19.11
CA GLU A 326 0.46 -25.82 -19.90
C GLU A 326 -0.18 -27.04 -19.22
N THR A 327 -1.15 -26.81 -18.31
CA THR A 327 -2.12 -27.74 -17.65
C THR A 327 -2.60 -27.04 -16.36
N ASP A 328 -3.88 -26.80 -16.02
CA ASP A 328 -5.17 -27.26 -16.50
C ASP A 328 -6.25 -26.18 -16.29
N ALA A 329 -6.82 -25.70 -17.38
CA ALA A 329 -8.19 -25.21 -17.40
C ALA A 329 -9.08 -26.36 -17.88
N LYS A 330 -9.39 -27.29 -16.98
CA LYS A 330 -10.50 -28.26 -17.03
C LYS A 330 -10.41 -29.15 -15.79
N VAL A 331 -11.18 -28.83 -14.76
CA VAL A 331 -12.37 -29.54 -14.26
C VAL A 331 -12.92 -28.72 -13.08
#